data_AF-A0A7K2FTF1-F1
#
_entry.id   AF-A0A7K2FTF1-F1
#
_cell.length_a   1.000
_cell.length_b   1.000
_cell.length_c   1.000
_cell.angle_alpha   90.00
_cell.angle_beta   90.00
_cell.angle_gamma   90.00
#
_symmetry.space_group_name_H-M   'P 1'
#
loop_
_entity.id
_entity.type
_entity.pdbx_description
1 polymer ?
#
loop_
_entity_poly.entity_id
_entity_poly.type
_entity_poly.pdbx_seq_one_letter_code
_entity_poly.pdbx_strand_id
1 'polypeptide(L)'
;MIRPEVADFAALGKLPSEDGVPDEALEEAVERAGALLGLIERPVTDEEARVLADCFGDDECFGVAWVLLHLIETAPRAREDPPEAARRWHRGLTSQ
;
A
#
# COMPACT_ATOMS: atom_id res chain seq x y z
N MET A 1 -12.81 8.56 10.08
CA MET A 1 -11.78 9.61 10.17
C MET A 1 -10.46 8.96 9.83
N ILE A 2 -9.72 9.56 8.91
CA ILE A 2 -8.41 9.07 8.49
C ILE A 2 -7.34 9.56 9.46
N ARG A 3 -6.50 8.65 9.98
CA ARG A 3 -5.32 9.02 10.79
C ARG A 3 -4.28 9.77 9.96
N PRO A 4 -3.52 10.70 10.57
CA PRO A 4 -2.55 11.51 9.85
C PRO A 4 -1.48 10.68 9.12
N GLU A 5 -1.00 9.59 9.72
CA GLU A 5 0.02 8.71 9.12
C GLU A 5 -0.51 8.02 7.84
N VAL A 6 -1.80 7.70 7.81
CA VAL A 6 -2.47 7.16 6.61
C VAL A 6 -2.60 8.24 5.55
N ALA A 7 -2.96 9.46 5.94
CA ALA A 7 -3.06 10.59 5.01
C ALA A 7 -1.69 10.97 4.42
N ASP A 8 -0.63 10.93 5.22
CA ASP A 8 0.74 11.22 4.80
C ASP A 8 1.24 10.19 3.78
N PHE A 9 0.97 8.90 4.01
CA PHE A 9 1.26 7.86 3.03
C PHE A 9 0.43 8.05 1.75
N ALA A 10 -0.87 8.32 1.88
CA ALA A 10 -1.75 8.55 0.73
C ALA A 10 -1.33 9.77 -0.12
N ALA A 11 -0.75 10.79 0.51
CA ALA A 11 -0.24 11.98 -0.17
C ALA A 11 0.98 11.68 -1.06
N LEU A 12 1.67 10.56 -0.89
CA LEU A 12 2.69 10.10 -1.84
C LEU A 12 2.09 9.70 -3.20
N GLY A 13 0.81 9.32 -3.22
CA GLY A 13 0.14 8.80 -4.39
C GLY A 13 0.49 7.34 -4.66
N LYS A 14 0.71 7.00 -5.92
CA LYS A 14 0.98 5.63 -6.37
C LYS A 14 2.41 5.23 -6.01
N LEU A 15 2.58 4.00 -5.51
CA LEU A 15 3.90 3.40 -5.35
C LEU A 15 4.67 3.42 -6.68
N PRO A 16 5.98 3.73 -6.65
CA PRO A 16 6.80 3.72 -7.85
C PRO A 16 6.95 2.32 -8.42
N SER A 17 7.22 2.25 -9.72
CA SER A 17 7.46 0.99 -10.45
C SER A 17 8.93 0.57 -10.38
N GLU A 18 9.16 -0.74 -10.25
CA GLU A 18 10.49 -1.37 -10.34
C GLU A 18 11.13 -1.23 -11.72
N ASP A 19 10.31 -1.13 -12.78
CA ASP A 19 10.75 -0.90 -14.16
C ASP A 19 11.13 0.57 -14.44
N GLY A 20 11.08 1.43 -13.42
CA GLY A 20 11.50 2.83 -13.50
C GLY A 20 12.99 3.00 -13.80
N VAL A 21 13.41 4.22 -14.16
CA VAL A 21 14.83 4.55 -14.27
C VAL A 21 15.45 4.46 -12.87
N PRO A 22 16.48 3.61 -12.64
CA PRO A 22 17.13 3.52 -11.35
C PRO A 22 17.96 4.79 -11.09
N ASP A 23 17.42 5.69 -10.28
CA ASP A 23 18.05 6.94 -9.85
C ASP A 23 17.79 7.22 -8.37
N GLU A 24 18.45 8.25 -7.84
CA GLU A 24 18.34 8.66 -6.43
C GLU A 24 16.90 9.04 -6.04
N ALA A 25 16.09 9.53 -7.00
CA ALA A 25 14.71 9.89 -6.73
C ALA A 25 13.81 8.65 -6.57
N LEU A 26 14.05 7.59 -7.36
CA LEU A 26 13.38 6.30 -7.18
C LEU A 26 13.73 5.68 -5.82
N GLU A 27 15.01 5.66 -5.46
CA GLU A 27 15.48 5.15 -4.17
C GLU A 27 14.84 5.90 -2.99
N GLU A 28 14.85 7.25 -3.03
CA GLU A 28 14.24 8.08 -1.99
C GLU A 28 12.72 7.84 -1.90
N ALA A 29 12.03 7.68 -3.02
CA ALA A 29 10.59 7.43 -3.04
C ALA A 29 10.23 6.08 -2.39
N VAL A 30 11.00 5.02 -2.70
CA VAL A 30 10.80 3.68 -2.11
C VAL A 30 11.08 3.70 -0.61
N GLU A 31 12.20 4.30 -0.19
CA GLU A 31 12.55 4.43 1.23
C GLU A 31 11.48 5.21 2.01
N ARG A 32 11.02 6.34 1.45
CA ARG A 32 9.98 7.17 2.06
C ARG A 32 8.65 6.44 2.20
N ALA A 33 8.25 5.67 1.17
CA ALA A 33 7.05 4.85 1.23
C ALA A 33 7.15 3.78 2.34
N GLY A 34 8.29 3.09 2.43
CA GLY A 34 8.54 2.10 3.48
C GLY A 34 8.51 2.72 4.90
N ALA A 35 9.15 3.88 5.08
CA ALA A 35 9.17 4.58 6.36
C ALA A 35 7.77 4.99 6.82
N LEU A 36 6.96 5.57 5.93
CA LEU A 36 5.59 5.99 6.26
C LEU A 36 4.67 4.80 6.56
N LEU A 37 4.79 3.68 5.82
CA LEU A 37 4.05 2.45 6.16
C LEU A 37 4.39 1.93 7.55
N GLY A 38 5.66 2.04 7.96
CA GLY A 38 6.12 1.63 9.27
C GLY A 38 5.50 2.42 10.43
N LEU A 39 4.95 3.61 10.17
CA LEU A 39 4.28 4.45 11.17
C LEU A 39 2.80 4.11 11.35
N ILE A 40 2.17 3.45 10.37
CA ILE A 40 0.74 3.18 10.42
C ILE A 40 0.47 1.99 11.36
N GLU A 41 -0.14 2.28 12.51
CA GLU A 41 -0.51 1.23 13.46
C GLU A 41 -1.67 0.37 12.94
N ARG A 42 -1.61 -0.92 13.29
CA ARG A 42 -2.64 -1.92 12.99
C ARG A 42 -3.61 -2.08 14.17
N PRO A 43 -4.90 -2.41 13.94
CA PRO A 43 -5.53 -2.53 12.62
C PRO A 43 -5.83 -1.17 12.00
N VAL A 44 -5.84 -1.11 10.67
CA VAL A 44 -6.44 0.04 9.95
C VAL A 44 -7.96 -0.09 9.95
N THR A 45 -8.66 1.02 9.76
CA THR A 45 -10.11 0.99 9.55
C THR A 45 -10.46 0.60 8.11
N ASP A 46 -11.70 0.20 7.85
CA ASP A 46 -12.17 -0.07 6.48
C ASP A 46 -12.15 1.18 5.59
N GLU A 47 -12.23 2.38 6.18
CA GLU A 47 -12.12 3.66 5.47
C GLU A 47 -10.66 3.90 5.04
N GLU A 48 -9.72 3.73 5.97
CA GLU A 48 -8.28 3.83 5.71
C GLU A 48 -7.80 2.78 4.71
N ALA A 49 -8.31 1.55 4.82
CA ALA A 49 -8.02 0.48 3.87
C ALA A 49 -8.35 0.86 2.42
N ARG A 50 -9.46 1.57 2.19
CA ARG A 50 -9.84 2.05 0.85
C ARG A 50 -8.88 3.12 0.35
N VAL A 51 -8.53 4.10 1.20
CA VAL A 51 -7.55 5.14 0.86
C VAL A 51 -6.18 4.54 0.54
N LEU A 52 -5.71 3.60 1.37
CA LEU A 52 -4.44 2.91 1.18
C LEU A 52 -4.42 2.08 -0.10
N ALA A 53 -5.55 1.46 -0.46
CA ALA A 53 -5.64 0.70 -1.70
C ALA A 53 -5.46 1.58 -2.96
N ASP A 54 -5.81 2.85 -2.89
CA ASP A 54 -5.58 3.79 -3.99
C ASP A 54 -4.09 4.12 -4.17
N CYS A 55 -3.21 3.70 -3.27
CA CYS A 55 -1.77 3.93 -3.35
C CYS A 55 -1.02 2.82 -4.11
N PHE A 56 -1.67 1.69 -4.43
CA PHE A 56 -1.02 0.63 -5.21
C PHE A 56 -0.60 1.13 -6.59
N GLY A 57 0.68 0.93 -6.93
CA GLY A 57 1.25 1.12 -8.27
C GLY A 57 1.02 -0.07 -9.19
N ASP A 58 1.88 -0.22 -10.20
CA ASP A 58 1.72 -1.22 -11.27
C ASP A 58 2.37 -2.57 -10.94
N ASP A 59 3.35 -2.59 -10.03
CA ASP A 59 4.13 -3.77 -9.63
C ASP A 59 4.39 -3.82 -8.11
N GLU A 60 5.29 -4.70 -7.68
CA GLU A 60 5.54 -5.02 -6.28
C GLU A 60 6.29 -3.92 -5.52
N CYS A 61 6.83 -2.91 -6.23
CA CYS A 61 7.62 -1.82 -5.67
C CYS A 61 8.68 -2.34 -4.68
N PHE A 62 9.49 -3.30 -5.11
CA PHE A 62 10.53 -3.96 -4.32
C PHE A 62 10.00 -4.59 -3.02
N GLY A 63 8.75 -5.06 -3.06
CA GLY A 63 8.05 -5.65 -1.92
C GLY A 63 7.28 -4.66 -1.03
N VAL A 64 7.34 -3.36 -1.29
CA VAL A 64 6.56 -2.35 -0.54
C VAL A 64 5.05 -2.55 -0.75
N ALA A 65 4.64 -2.95 -1.96
CA ALA A 65 3.23 -3.26 -2.25
C ALA A 65 2.71 -4.40 -1.37
N TRP A 66 3.55 -5.39 -1.05
CA TRP A 66 3.19 -6.47 -0.13
C TRP A 66 2.94 -5.97 1.30
N VAL A 67 3.77 -5.07 1.79
CA VAL A 67 3.59 -4.49 3.13
C VAL A 67 2.27 -3.71 3.19
N LEU A 68 1.98 -2.92 2.16
CA LEU A 68 0.72 -2.19 2.00
C LEU A 68 -0.49 -3.13 1.97
N LEU A 69 -0.43 -4.23 1.22
CA LEU A 69 -1.49 -5.23 1.17
C LEU A 69 -1.78 -5.83 2.55
N HIS A 70 -0.76 -6.32 3.23
CA HIS A 70 -0.92 -6.94 4.55
C HIS A 70 -1.41 -5.94 5.61
N LEU A 71 -1.08 -4.66 5.46
CA LEU A 71 -1.62 -3.59 6.29
C LEU A 71 -3.14 -3.42 6.05
N ILE A 72 -3.57 -3.35 4.79
CA ILE A 72 -5.00 -3.28 4.40
C ILE A 72 -5.78 -4.48 4.93
N GLU A 73 -5.19 -5.68 4.90
CA GLU A 73 -5.81 -6.92 5.40
C GLU A 73 -6.08 -6.92 6.91
N THR A 74 -5.49 -6.00 7.66
CA THR A 74 -5.82 -5.83 9.08
C THR A 74 -7.17 -5.17 9.32
N ALA A 75 -7.80 -4.60 8.28
CA ALA A 75 -9.11 -3.98 8.41
C ALA A 75 -10.20 -4.99 8.76
N PRO A 76 -11.17 -4.63 9.63
CA PRO A 76 -12.19 -5.55 10.11
C PRO A 76 -12.97 -6.27 9.01
N ARG A 77 -13.23 -5.60 7.87
CA ARG A 77 -13.99 -6.17 6.74
C ARG A 77 -13.14 -6.51 5.53
N ALA A 78 -11.80 -6.53 5.65
CA ALA A 78 -10.91 -6.78 4.52
C ALA A 78 -11.22 -8.08 3.75
N ARG A 79 -11.74 -9.11 4.42
CA ARG A 79 -12.12 -10.39 3.77
C ARG A 79 -13.49 -10.38 3.12
N GLU A 80 -14.42 -9.57 3.63
CA GLU A 80 -15.81 -9.53 3.16
C GLU A 80 -15.97 -8.56 1.99
N ASP A 81 -15.29 -7.41 2.06
CA ASP A 81 -15.32 -6.36 1.06
C ASP A 81 -13.95 -5.69 0.88
N PRO A 82 -12.96 -6.41 0.33
CA PRO A 82 -11.66 -5.82 0.04
C PRO A 82 -11.78 -4.72 -1.03
N PRO A 83 -10.99 -3.64 -0.96
CA PRO A 83 -10.89 -2.66 -2.05
C PRO A 83 -10.43 -3.30 -3.37
N GLU A 84 -10.86 -2.81 -4.53
CA GLU A 84 -10.56 -3.42 -5.83
C GLU A 84 -9.05 -3.58 -6.10
N ALA A 85 -8.26 -2.53 -5.83
CA ALA A 85 -6.82 -2.58 -6.00
C ALA A 85 -6.20 -3.66 -5.10
N ALA A 86 -6.61 -3.75 -3.83
CA ALA A 86 -6.19 -4.81 -2.93
C ALA A 86 -6.63 -6.21 -3.42
N ARG A 87 -7.83 -6.35 -4.02
CA ARG A 87 -8.28 -7.62 -4.63
C ARG A 87 -7.37 -8.08 -5.77
N ARG A 88 -6.89 -7.15 -6.61
CA ARG A 88 -5.95 -7.46 -7.70
C ARG A 88 -4.70 -8.14 -7.13
N TRP A 89 -4.17 -7.54 -6.07
CA TRP A 89 -3.00 -8.03 -5.34
C TRP A 89 -3.25 -9.36 -4.62
N HIS A 90 -4.41 -9.52 -3.97
CA HIS A 90 -4.78 -10.79 -3.34
C HIS A 90 -4.97 -11.93 -4.36
N ARG A 91 -5.44 -11.67 -5.58
CA ARG A 91 -5.54 -12.73 -6.62
C ARG A 91 -4.17 -13.20 -7.12
N GLY A 92 -3.17 -12.31 -7.13
CA GLY A 92 -1.78 -12.65 -7.41
C GLY A 92 -1.23 -13.71 -6.44
N LEU A 93 -1.55 -13.60 -5.14
CA LEU A 93 -1.18 -14.59 -4.11
C LEU A 93 -1.67 -16.02 -4.40
N THR A 94 -2.86 -16.13 -4.99
CA THR A 94 -3.55 -17.43 -5.16
C THR A 94 -3.22 -18.13 -6.48
N SER A 95 -2.37 -17.54 -7.32
CA SER A 95 -1.99 -18.09 -8.63
C SER A 95 -0.68 -18.87 -8.62
N GLN A 96 -0.16 -19.23 -7.44
CA GLN A 96 1.04 -20.06 -7.26
C GLN A 96 0.69 -21.52 -6.96
#